data_AF-X7ZWL5-F1
#
_entry.id   AF-X7ZWL5-F1
#
_cell.length_a   1.000
_cell.length_b   1.000
_cell.length_c   1.000
_cell.angle_alpha   90.00
_cell.angle_beta   90.00
_cell.angle_gamma   90.00
#
_symmetry.space_group_name_H-M   'P 1'
#
loop_
_entity.id
_entity.type
_entity.pdbx_description
1 polymer ?
#
loop_
_entity_poly.entity_id
_entity_poly.type
_entity_poly.pdbx_seq_one_letter_code
_entity_poly.pdbx_strand_id
1 'polypeptide(L)'
;MIAEAQLRSGKAASGRGAAYQLKQAITTAKAINPDAPILVRGDSMFGTKKVITTCIQRGAEFSLSISRNKRINAAIAAIDEAAWTPVHYPGAVEDPTPGR
;
A
#
# COMPACT_ATOMS: atom_id res chain seq x y z
N MET A 1 -4.08 -18.57 8.34
CA MET A 1 -4.19 -17.86 9.64
C MET A 1 -5.03 -16.61 9.44
N ILE A 2 -5.93 -16.31 10.36
CA ILE A 2 -6.60 -15.01 10.47
C ILE A 2 -6.10 -14.40 11.78
N ALA A 3 -5.36 -13.29 11.70
CA ALA A 3 -4.75 -12.67 12.89
C ALA A 3 -5.63 -11.59 13.51
N GLU A 4 -6.45 -10.90 12.71
CA GLU A 4 -7.33 -9.81 13.14
C GLU A 4 -8.53 -9.72 12.20
N ALA A 5 -9.69 -9.34 12.75
CA ALA A 5 -10.88 -8.98 11.98
C ALA A 5 -11.70 -7.95 12.77
N GLN A 6 -12.13 -6.87 12.12
CA GLN A 6 -12.96 -5.86 12.76
C GLN A 6 -14.18 -5.52 11.89
N LEU A 7 -15.32 -5.35 12.55
CA LEU A 7 -16.51 -4.78 11.93
C LEU A 7 -16.44 -3.24 11.94
N ARG A 8 -16.83 -2.64 10.83
CA ARG A 8 -16.97 -1.19 10.70
C ARG A 8 -18.29 -0.77 11.34
N SER A 9 -18.22 0.09 12.36
CA SER A 9 -19.44 0.67 12.96
C SER A 9 -20.09 1.65 12.00
N GLY A 10 -21.33 1.38 11.54
CA GLY A 10 -22.22 2.29 10.82
C GLY A 10 -21.56 3.34 9.92
N LYS A 11 -21.42 4.57 10.44
CA LYS A 11 -20.88 5.75 9.73
C LYS A 11 -19.35 5.88 9.78
N ALA A 12 -18.64 4.99 10.46
CA ALA A 12 -17.18 5.03 10.55
C ALA A 12 -16.55 4.78 9.17
N ALA A 13 -15.48 5.52 8.87
CA ALA A 13 -14.69 5.28 7.65
C ALA A 13 -14.03 3.90 7.70
N SER A 14 -13.91 3.21 6.56
CA SER A 14 -13.37 1.84 6.49
C SER A 14 -11.93 1.72 6.97
N GLY A 15 -11.11 2.75 6.75
CA GLY A 15 -9.74 2.81 7.27
C GLY A 15 -9.63 3.10 8.78
N ARG A 16 -10.75 3.31 9.49
CA ARG A 16 -10.69 3.63 10.93
C ARG A 16 -10.20 2.43 11.72
N GLY A 17 -9.09 2.62 12.45
CA GLY A 17 -8.45 1.55 13.23
C GLY A 17 -7.50 0.67 12.42
N ALA A 18 -7.43 0.84 11.09
CA ALA A 18 -6.63 -0.03 10.23
C ALA A 18 -5.14 -0.09 10.62
N ALA A 19 -4.53 1.04 11.00
CA ALA A 19 -3.15 1.06 11.46
C ALA A 19 -2.93 0.24 12.74
N TYR A 20 -3.91 0.26 13.67
CA TYR A 20 -3.84 -0.54 14.89
C TYR A 20 -4.00 -2.04 14.57
N GLN A 21 -4.98 -2.40 13.74
CA GLN A 21 -5.16 -3.78 13.28
C GLN A 21 -3.92 -4.31 12.56
N LEU A 22 -3.34 -3.54 11.65
CA LEU A 22 -2.10 -3.92 10.96
C LEU A 22 -0.98 -4.19 11.96
N LYS A 23 -0.81 -3.31 12.95
CA LYS A 23 0.22 -3.48 13.98
C LYS A 23 0.05 -4.81 14.72
N GLN A 24 -1.18 -5.18 15.09
CA GLN A 24 -1.44 -6.46 15.76
C GLN A 24 -1.20 -7.64 14.81
N ALA A 25 -1.80 -7.62 13.62
CA ALA A 25 -1.66 -8.69 12.63
C ALA A 25 -0.20 -8.96 12.25
N ILE A 26 0.60 -7.92 12.02
CA ILE A 26 2.03 -8.04 11.72
C ILE A 26 2.79 -8.58 12.93
N THR A 27 2.46 -8.15 14.15
CA THR A 27 3.10 -8.67 15.38
C THR A 27 2.83 -10.16 15.53
N THR A 28 1.59 -10.60 15.34
CA THR A 28 1.21 -12.02 15.40
C THR A 28 1.91 -12.84 14.33
N ALA A 29 1.97 -12.35 13.10
CA ALA A 29 2.68 -13.04 12.01
C ALA A 29 4.18 -13.19 12.31
N LYS A 30 4.82 -12.13 12.81
CA LYS A 30 6.25 -12.14 13.18
C LYS A 30 6.54 -12.98 14.42
N ALA A 31 5.58 -13.18 15.31
CA ALA A 31 5.74 -14.09 16.44
C ALA A 31 5.82 -15.56 15.99
N ILE A 32 5.24 -15.90 14.84
CA ILE A 32 5.32 -17.25 14.25
C ILE A 32 6.59 -17.41 13.42
N ASN A 33 6.88 -16.43 12.57
CA ASN A 33 8.12 -16.38 11.79
C ASN A 33 8.62 -14.93 11.73
N PRO A 34 9.67 -14.58 12.50
CA PRO A 34 10.21 -13.22 12.57
C PRO A 34 10.67 -12.67 11.21
N ASP A 35 11.13 -13.56 10.32
CA ASP A 35 11.74 -13.23 9.04
C ASP A 35 10.75 -13.35 7.86
N ALA A 36 9.48 -13.66 8.14
CA ALA A 36 8.48 -13.78 7.08
C ALA A 36 8.29 -12.45 6.34
N PRO A 37 8.39 -12.44 5.00
CA PRO A 37 7.99 -11.27 4.21
C PRO A 37 6.49 -11.05 4.35
N ILE A 38 6.09 -9.79 4.57
CA ILE A 38 4.69 -9.42 4.76
C ILE A 38 4.34 -8.30 3.78
N LEU A 39 3.36 -8.56 2.91
CA LEU A 39 2.78 -7.58 2.01
C LEU A 39 1.40 -7.16 2.48
N VAL A 40 1.22 -5.86 2.73
CA VAL A 40 -0.08 -5.25 3.01
C VAL A 40 -0.71 -4.75 1.72
N ARG A 41 -1.92 -5.22 1.40
CA ARG A 41 -2.73 -4.70 0.28
C ARG A 41 -4.00 -4.02 0.77
N GLY A 42 -4.39 -2.94 0.11
CA GLY A 42 -5.61 -2.20 0.46
C GLY A 42 -6.01 -1.18 -0.60
N ASP A 43 -7.30 -0.87 -0.65
CA ASP A 43 -7.85 0.17 -1.53
C ASP A 43 -7.62 1.59 -0.97
N SER A 44 -8.14 2.61 -1.68
CA SER A 44 -7.95 4.02 -1.35
C SER A 44 -8.46 4.46 0.03
N MET A 45 -9.42 3.75 0.64
CA MET A 45 -9.83 4.05 2.02
C MET A 45 -8.76 3.67 3.05
N PHE A 46 -7.81 2.81 2.68
CA PHE A 46 -6.69 2.38 3.52
C PHE A 46 -5.37 3.07 3.17
N GLY A 47 -5.30 3.76 2.02
CA GLY A 47 -4.17 4.59 1.55
C GLY A 47 -3.92 5.85 2.38
N THR A 48 -3.81 5.72 3.70
CA THR A 48 -3.59 6.84 4.63
C THR A 48 -2.14 6.87 5.12
N LYS A 49 -1.65 8.07 5.48
CA LYS A 49 -0.32 8.23 6.09
C LYS A 49 -0.11 7.30 7.29
N LYS A 50 -1.14 7.12 8.14
CA LYS A 50 -1.05 6.26 9.32
C LYS A 50 -0.78 4.80 8.96
N VAL A 51 -1.50 4.26 7.97
CA VAL A 51 -1.30 2.87 7.48
C VAL A 51 0.09 2.72 6.88
N ILE A 52 0.47 3.61 5.96
CA ILE A 52 1.80 3.58 5.31
C ILE A 52 2.93 3.65 6.33
N THR A 53 2.87 4.60 7.28
CA THR A 53 3.87 4.71 8.34
C THR A 53 3.93 3.46 9.22
N THR A 54 2.80 2.82 9.52
CA THR A 54 2.79 1.56 10.26
C THR A 54 3.46 0.42 9.48
N CYS A 55 3.22 0.30 8.16
CA CYS A 55 3.91 -0.68 7.33
C CYS A 55 5.43 -0.49 7.39
N ILE A 56 5.89 0.74 7.15
CA ILE A 56 7.32 1.10 7.19
C ILE A 56 7.93 0.78 8.55
N GLN A 57 7.31 1.24 9.65
CA GLN A 57 7.80 1.00 11.01
C GLN A 57 7.85 -0.48 11.40
N ARG A 58 7.04 -1.31 10.76
CA ARG A 58 6.96 -2.75 11.03
C ARG A 58 7.75 -3.59 10.05
N GLY A 59 8.44 -2.98 9.09
CA GLY A 59 9.18 -3.68 8.05
C GLY A 59 8.26 -4.56 7.20
N ALA A 60 7.06 -4.07 6.91
CA ALA A 60 6.13 -4.70 5.98
C ALA A 60 6.12 -3.90 4.66
N GLU A 61 6.11 -4.62 3.55
CA GLU A 61 5.87 -4.06 2.23
C GLU A 61 4.40 -3.68 2.09
N PHE A 62 4.09 -2.77 1.16
CA PHE A 62 2.71 -2.35 0.95
C PHE A 62 2.41 -2.00 -0.52
N SER A 63 1.19 -2.34 -0.94
CA SER A 63 0.60 -1.99 -2.23
C SER A 63 -0.79 -1.40 -1.95
N LEU A 64 -0.86 -0.07 -1.93
CA LEU A 64 -2.09 0.65 -1.58
C LEU A 64 -2.53 1.54 -2.74
N SER A 65 -3.82 1.49 -3.07
CA SER A 65 -4.43 2.55 -3.87
C SER A 65 -4.54 3.82 -3.01
N ILE A 66 -4.38 4.99 -3.61
CA ILE A 66 -4.44 6.28 -2.90
C ILE A 66 -5.31 7.25 -3.70
N SER A 67 -6.23 7.94 -3.03
CA SER A 67 -7.01 9.00 -3.68
C SER A 67 -6.10 10.18 -4.01
N ARG A 68 -6.09 10.59 -5.29
CA ARG A 68 -5.30 11.74 -5.75
C ARG A 68 -5.82 13.04 -5.13
N ASN A 69 -4.89 13.92 -4.76
CA ASN A 69 -5.18 15.29 -4.36
C ASN A 69 -4.05 16.22 -4.84
N LYS A 70 -4.20 17.54 -4.66
CA LYS A 70 -3.20 18.51 -5.13
C LYS A 70 -1.78 18.23 -4.62
N ARG A 71 -1.63 17.80 -3.36
CA ARG A 71 -0.32 17.50 -2.76
C ARG A 71 0.28 16.22 -3.32
N ILE A 72 -0.53 15.17 -3.48
CA ILE A 72 -0.08 13.90 -4.09
C ILE A 72 0.32 14.14 -5.55
N ASN A 73 -0.47 14.89 -6.32
CA ASN A 73 -0.13 15.21 -7.70
C ASN A 73 1.16 16.02 -7.81
N ALA A 74 1.35 17.02 -6.94
CA ALA A 74 2.59 17.79 -6.90
C ALA A 74 3.80 16.92 -6.52
N ALA A 75 3.64 16.01 -5.57
CA ALA A 75 4.70 15.07 -5.18
C ALA A 75 5.06 14.11 -6.32
N ILE A 76 4.05 13.56 -7.02
CA ILE A 76 4.26 12.70 -8.19
C ILE A 76 4.98 13.46 -9.32
N ALA A 77 4.55 14.69 -9.61
CA ALA A 77 5.14 15.51 -10.68
C ALA A 77 6.58 15.97 -10.36
N ALA A 78 7.01 15.88 -9.11
CA ALA A 78 8.37 16.21 -8.68
C ALA A 78 9.33 15.00 -8.72
N ILE A 79 8.84 13.80 -9.04
CA ILE A 79 9.69 12.61 -9.21
C ILE A 79 10.39 12.73 -10.57
N ASP A 80 11.72 12.68 -10.54
CA ASP A 80 12.55 12.69 -11.76
C ASP A 80 12.21 11.50 -12.66
N GLU A 81 12.23 11.70 -13.98
CA GLU A 81 11.88 10.66 -14.94
C GLU A 81 12.75 9.40 -14.78
N ALA A 82 14.05 9.59 -14.51
CA ALA A 82 14.99 8.48 -14.29
C ALA A 82 14.84 7.80 -12.92
N ALA A 83 14.05 8.36 -12.00
CA ALA A 83 13.77 7.76 -10.69
C ALA A 83 12.58 6.78 -10.72
N TRP A 84 11.80 6.75 -11.80
CA TRP A 84 10.72 5.77 -11.96
C TRP A 84 11.26 4.37 -12.21
N THR A 85 10.68 3.39 -11.52
CA THR A 85 10.92 1.97 -11.81
C THR A 85 9.82 1.46 -12.75
N PRO A 86 10.15 1.02 -13.97
CA PRO A 86 9.16 0.46 -14.89
C PRO A 86 8.53 -0.80 -14.31
N VAL A 87 7.22 -0.96 -14.52
CA VAL A 87 6.51 -2.20 -14.19
C VAL A 87 6.45 -3.06 -15.44
N HIS A 88 7.10 -4.22 -15.40
CA HIS A 88 7.04 -5.20 -16.48
C HIS A 88 5.83 -6.13 -16.29
N TYR A 89 4.89 -6.08 -17.23
CA TYR A 89 3.76 -7.00 -17.28
C TYR A 89 4.09 -8.17 -18.21
N PRO A 90 4.06 -9.43 -17.73
CA PRO A 90 4.26 -10.59 -18.59
C PRO A 90 3.24 -10.60 -19.73
N GLY A 91 3.71 -10.67 -20.98
CA GLY A 91 2.86 -10.68 -22.17
C GLY A 91 2.36 -9.31 -22.62
N ALA A 92 2.90 -8.21 -22.07
CA ALA A 92 2.69 -6.89 -22.65
C ALA A 92 3.27 -6.87 -24.08
N VAL A 93 2.42 -6.54 -25.05
CA VAL A 93 2.86 -6.24 -26.41
C VAL A 93 3.29 -4.78 -26.43
N GLU A 94 4.50 -4.51 -26.89
CA GLU A 94 4.96 -3.14 -27.08
C GLU A 94 4.18 -2.51 -28.24
N ASP A 95 3.54 -1.36 -27.99
CA ASP A 95 2.95 -0.59 -29.07
C ASP A 95 4.07 -0.08 -29.99
N PRO A 96 3.98 -0.28 -31.32
CA PRO A 96 4.95 0.28 -32.24
C PRO A 96 4.91 1.80 -32.12
N THR A 97 6.09 2.40 -31.92
CA THR A 97 6.24 3.86 -31.80
C THR A 97 5.54 4.53 -32.99
N PRO A 98 4.58 5.45 -32.77
CA PRO A 98 3.98 6.19 -33.87
C PRO A 98 5.07 6.92 -34.63
N GLY A 99 5.25 6.54 -35.90
CA GLY A 99 6.17 7.20 -36.81
C GLY A 99 5.79 8.66 -37.00
N ARG A 100 6.81 9.50 -37.10
CA ARG A 100 6.72 10.92 -37.47
C ARG A 100 6.04 11.11 -38.83
#